data_AF-A0A162J9D1-F1
#
_entry.id   AF-A0A162J9D1-F1
#
_cell.length_a   1.000
_cell.length_b   1.000
_cell.length_c   1.000
_cell.angle_alpha   90.00
_cell.angle_beta   90.00
_cell.angle_gamma   90.00
#
_symmetry.space_group_name_H-M   'P 1'
#
loop_
_entity.id
_entity.type
_entity.pdbx_description
1 polymer ?
#
loop_
_entity_poly.entity_id
_entity_poly.type
_entity_poly.pdbx_seq_one_letter_code
_entity_poly.pdbx_strand_id
1 'polypeptide(L)'
;MANKIYSETEGNLFFLTEYMNIIKSNGNINLMSSKMQDILRSRYLDVSEEGRKILNICSMFFDEVPLNILASIIDKDELEIIDVVEELENKFILKEILNDDNINLKFTHQKFREFIYSNQSMARKKILHNKIGELLERNLLKDKNNLNTYYKLIYHFSNSNNRIKELTYRMKNLNIYLSFSHELFPVLHYGENKYNDFYFSDEKTLKSLEKVEKLLNKVENQSRSKETVDLEITFLLMKGRYLIKIGEYENGTSIIKNMIDKALNIDALSYAIEGYKQMIYYCIQTYNVENMIMYINLALSIAKEQNYEDEKAIILKLKALYNNMCGNYKEAEKLLNESINIFTRNTITSDKYVLNIAACYNYIGEIRRHSLEFSKAICYYDKAIKICEGKGVMSSTAIFSINAGETAFDMGNYAAANEYFKRSLNIYKHFDLVWGRSIAEAFMALLKINEKDYTKALSYLKDAHTHSEMLKSPHEIGLVYRVKAKISTQLKENKKLNSIFKEYLPKDAKTYCDMGIAYLKKSLDNYEIGVLMKLEEKI
;
A
#
# COMPACT_ATOMS: atom_id res chain seq x y z
N MET A 1 8.99 -23.32 -18.92
CA MET A 1 9.78 -24.57 -18.82
C MET A 1 11.27 -24.31 -19.03
N ALA A 2 11.69 -23.61 -20.09
CA ALA A 2 13.10 -23.23 -20.31
C ALA A 2 13.74 -22.48 -19.13
N ASN A 3 13.10 -21.43 -18.61
CA ASN A 3 13.61 -20.68 -17.43
C ASN A 3 13.80 -21.57 -16.20
N LYS A 4 12.92 -22.58 -16.02
CA LYS A 4 13.05 -23.56 -14.95
C LYS A 4 14.25 -24.47 -15.20
N ILE A 5 14.37 -25.06 -16.38
CA ILE A 5 15.53 -25.91 -16.70
C ILE A 5 16.83 -25.11 -16.52
N TYR A 6 16.86 -23.86 -16.95
CA TYR A 6 18.02 -22.99 -16.75
C TYR A 6 18.30 -22.72 -15.25
N SER A 7 17.28 -22.38 -14.45
CA SER A 7 17.47 -22.17 -13.00
C SER A 7 17.89 -23.45 -12.27
N GLU A 8 17.44 -24.61 -12.73
CA GLU A 8 17.70 -25.91 -12.11
C GLU A 8 19.07 -26.49 -12.52
N THR A 9 19.63 -26.02 -13.64
CA THR A 9 20.89 -26.56 -14.19
C THR A 9 22.03 -25.55 -14.14
N GLU A 10 21.72 -24.25 -14.01
CA GLU A 10 22.69 -23.13 -14.10
C GLU A 10 23.55 -23.19 -15.37
N GLY A 11 23.05 -23.85 -16.43
CA GLY A 11 23.78 -24.07 -17.68
C GLY A 11 24.75 -25.26 -17.65
N ASN A 12 24.79 -26.06 -16.57
CA ASN A 12 25.61 -27.25 -16.49
C ASN A 12 25.11 -28.35 -17.45
N LEU A 13 25.98 -28.75 -18.38
CA LEU A 13 25.66 -29.70 -19.45
C LEU A 13 25.16 -31.04 -18.92
N PHE A 14 25.77 -31.57 -17.84
CA PHE A 14 25.34 -32.84 -17.27
C PHE A 14 23.90 -32.76 -16.74
N PHE A 15 23.61 -31.75 -15.91
CA PHE A 15 22.24 -31.58 -15.38
C PHE A 15 21.24 -31.33 -16.51
N LEU A 16 21.60 -30.54 -17.54
CA LEU A 16 20.78 -30.34 -18.73
C LEU A 16 20.44 -31.67 -19.42
N THR A 17 21.44 -32.53 -19.66
CA THR A 17 21.21 -33.83 -20.31
C THR A 17 20.29 -34.73 -19.49
N GLU A 18 20.45 -34.76 -18.17
CA GLU A 18 19.59 -35.57 -17.30
C GLU A 18 18.16 -35.00 -17.21
N TYR A 19 17.99 -33.68 -17.16
CA TYR A 19 16.66 -33.06 -17.26
C TYR A 19 15.97 -33.39 -18.60
N MET A 20 16.71 -33.36 -19.71
CA MET A 20 16.18 -33.76 -21.02
C MET A 20 15.79 -35.24 -21.07
N ASN A 21 16.54 -36.11 -20.40
CA ASN A 21 16.20 -37.53 -20.29
C ASN A 21 14.93 -37.75 -19.46
N ILE A 22 14.77 -37.06 -18.33
CA ILE A 22 13.54 -37.10 -17.50
C ILE A 22 12.33 -36.65 -18.32
N ILE A 23 12.46 -35.57 -19.10
CA ILE A 23 11.38 -35.07 -19.96
C ILE A 23 11.01 -36.09 -21.04
N LYS A 24 12.02 -36.66 -21.72
CA LYS A 24 11.80 -37.70 -22.76
C LYS A 24 11.09 -38.94 -22.20
N SER A 25 11.31 -39.27 -20.93
CA SER A 25 10.66 -40.41 -20.27
C SER A 25 9.34 -40.06 -19.57
N ASN A 26 8.76 -38.89 -19.81
CA ASN A 26 7.57 -38.37 -19.10
C ASN A 26 7.70 -38.39 -17.57
N GLY A 27 8.91 -38.22 -17.05
CA GLY A 27 9.20 -38.21 -15.62
C GLY A 27 8.91 -36.87 -14.95
N ASN A 28 8.86 -36.87 -13.62
CA ASN A 28 8.64 -35.65 -12.84
C ASN A 28 9.92 -34.81 -12.75
N ILE A 29 9.98 -33.71 -13.48
CA ILE A 29 11.11 -32.75 -13.49
C ILE A 29 11.37 -32.08 -12.13
N ASN A 30 10.50 -32.25 -11.13
CA ASN A 30 10.74 -31.76 -9.77
C ASN A 30 11.60 -32.71 -8.94
N LEU A 31 11.90 -33.91 -9.44
CA LEU A 31 12.72 -34.91 -8.76
C LEU A 31 14.07 -35.05 -9.46
N MET A 32 15.14 -35.17 -8.67
CA MET A 32 16.48 -35.49 -9.20
C MET A 32 16.51 -36.95 -9.67
N SER A 33 17.16 -37.22 -10.82
CA SER A 33 17.43 -38.60 -11.25
C SER A 33 18.42 -39.27 -10.29
N SER A 34 18.44 -40.61 -10.28
CA SER A 34 19.43 -41.37 -9.51
C SER A 34 20.87 -40.97 -9.87
N LYS A 35 21.16 -40.78 -11.16
CA LYS A 35 22.48 -40.34 -11.64
C LYS A 35 22.86 -38.95 -11.11
N MET A 36 21.91 -38.02 -11.07
CA MET A 36 22.14 -36.71 -10.44
C MET A 36 22.47 -36.87 -8.95
N GLN A 37 21.71 -37.71 -8.24
CA GLN A 37 21.95 -37.98 -6.82
C GLN A 37 23.32 -38.64 -6.58
N ASP A 38 23.74 -39.57 -7.42
CA ASP A 38 25.03 -40.26 -7.29
C ASP A 38 26.22 -39.32 -7.47
N ILE A 39 26.14 -38.40 -8.45
CA ILE A 39 27.18 -37.37 -8.67
C ILE A 39 27.22 -36.35 -7.54
N LEU A 40 26.06 -35.95 -7.00
CA LEU A 40 26.02 -35.06 -5.85
C LEU A 40 26.52 -35.78 -4.58
N ARG A 41 26.22 -37.08 -4.44
CA ARG A 41 26.70 -37.91 -3.33
C ARG A 41 28.22 -38.08 -3.38
N SER A 42 28.83 -38.27 -4.54
CA SER A 42 30.29 -38.41 -4.63
C SER A 42 31.02 -37.15 -4.16
N ARG A 43 30.50 -35.97 -4.48
CA ARG A 43 31.03 -34.67 -3.96
C ARG A 43 30.91 -34.53 -2.44
N TYR A 44 30.01 -35.28 -1.81
CA TYR A 44 29.75 -35.26 -0.38
C TYR A 44 30.59 -36.28 0.41
N LEU A 45 31.14 -37.31 -0.24
CA LEU A 45 31.86 -38.40 0.42
C LEU A 45 33.11 -37.91 1.16
N ASP A 46 33.90 -37.04 0.52
CA ASP A 46 35.20 -36.59 1.04
C ASP A 46 35.11 -35.33 1.90
N VAL A 47 33.92 -34.95 2.37
CA VAL A 47 33.71 -33.81 3.27
C VAL A 47 33.84 -34.26 4.71
N SER A 48 34.58 -33.50 5.53
CA SER A 48 34.73 -33.75 6.96
C SER A 48 33.38 -33.78 7.71
N GLU A 49 33.33 -34.44 8.87
CA GLU A 49 32.10 -34.50 9.68
C GLU A 49 31.62 -33.10 10.11
N GLU A 50 32.54 -32.19 10.43
CA GLU A 50 32.21 -30.79 10.72
C GLU A 50 31.72 -30.05 9.47
N GLY A 51 32.38 -30.25 8.32
CA GLY A 51 31.92 -29.69 7.04
C GLY A 51 30.50 -30.14 6.69
N ARG A 52 30.17 -31.42 6.92
CA ARG A 52 28.82 -31.96 6.74
C ARG A 52 27.81 -31.28 7.67
N LYS A 53 28.16 -31.00 8.92
CA LYS A 53 27.28 -30.24 9.85
C LYS A 53 27.01 -28.83 9.33
N ILE A 54 28.04 -28.12 8.88
CA ILE A 54 27.92 -26.78 8.28
C ILE A 54 27.03 -26.82 7.04
N LEU A 55 27.26 -27.74 6.10
CA LEU A 55 26.46 -27.86 4.89
C LEU A 55 24.98 -28.16 5.18
N ASN A 56 24.70 -29.00 6.18
CA ASN A 56 23.34 -29.28 6.61
C ASN A 56 22.61 -28.02 7.08
N ILE A 57 23.28 -27.14 7.84
CA ILE A 57 22.69 -25.88 8.30
C ILE A 57 22.57 -24.89 7.13
N CYS A 58 23.64 -24.70 6.34
CA CYS A 58 23.64 -23.80 5.19
C CYS A 58 22.55 -24.14 4.19
N SER A 59 22.25 -25.44 3.99
CA SER A 59 21.22 -25.89 3.05
C SER A 59 19.79 -25.43 3.40
N MET A 60 19.58 -24.97 4.65
CA MET A 60 18.31 -24.42 5.13
C MET A 60 18.04 -23.00 4.61
N PHE A 61 19.02 -22.30 4.04
CA PHE A 61 18.84 -20.96 3.50
C PHE A 61 18.57 -21.05 2.00
N PHE A 62 17.70 -20.20 1.47
CA PHE A 62 17.43 -20.14 0.03
C PHE A 62 18.34 -19.16 -0.71
N ASP A 63 19.02 -18.30 0.03
CA ASP A 63 19.92 -17.25 -0.46
C ASP A 63 21.30 -17.36 0.23
N GLU A 64 21.78 -16.27 0.82
CA GLU A 64 23.06 -16.18 1.51
C GLU A 64 22.93 -16.51 3.00
N VAL A 65 23.96 -17.15 3.55
CA VAL A 65 24.05 -17.59 4.94
C VAL A 65 25.00 -16.64 5.69
N PRO A 66 24.50 -15.80 6.60
CA PRO A 66 25.35 -14.96 7.43
C PRO A 66 26.23 -15.81 8.36
N LEU A 67 27.54 -15.57 8.38
CA LEU A 67 28.49 -16.36 9.18
C LEU A 67 28.15 -16.30 10.68
N ASN A 68 27.79 -15.12 11.18
CA ASN A 68 27.38 -14.92 12.58
C ASN A 68 26.17 -15.78 13.00
N ILE A 69 25.21 -16.01 12.09
CA ILE A 69 24.05 -16.87 12.32
C ILE A 69 24.50 -18.34 12.34
N LEU A 70 25.36 -18.73 11.39
CA LEU A 70 25.93 -20.08 11.35
C LEU A 70 26.69 -20.40 12.66
N ALA A 71 27.54 -19.47 13.11
CA ALA A 71 28.27 -19.55 14.37
C ALA A 71 27.35 -19.70 15.58
N SER A 72 26.31 -18.87 15.65
CA SER A 72 25.30 -18.95 16.72
C SER A 72 24.51 -20.28 16.72
N ILE A 73 24.37 -20.96 15.58
CA ILE A 73 23.66 -22.25 15.50
C ILE A 73 24.55 -23.40 15.95
N ILE A 74 25.81 -23.38 15.52
CA ILE A 74 26.82 -24.41 15.80
C ILE A 74 27.38 -24.28 17.21
N ASP A 75 27.30 -23.08 17.82
CA ASP A 75 27.87 -22.76 19.13
C ASP A 75 29.41 -22.85 19.12
N LYS A 76 30.02 -22.21 18.12
CA LYS A 76 31.47 -22.13 17.90
C LYS A 76 31.90 -20.71 17.53
N ASP A 77 33.18 -20.42 17.73
CA ASP A 77 33.79 -19.17 17.28
C ASP A 77 33.81 -19.06 15.74
N GLU A 78 33.76 -17.84 15.22
CA GLU A 78 33.74 -17.61 13.77
C GLU A 78 35.03 -18.11 13.10
N LEU A 79 36.20 -18.00 13.76
CA LEU A 79 37.47 -18.48 13.22
C LEU A 79 37.50 -20.01 13.10
N GLU A 80 36.96 -20.73 14.09
CA GLU A 80 36.86 -22.20 14.03
C GLU A 80 35.95 -22.68 12.88
N ILE A 81 34.96 -21.87 12.51
CA ILE A 81 34.07 -22.17 11.38
C ILE A 81 34.76 -21.86 10.07
N ILE A 82 35.55 -20.78 10.01
CA ILE A 82 36.30 -20.39 8.80
C ILE A 82 37.25 -21.51 8.36
N ASP A 83 37.99 -22.14 9.28
CA ASP A 83 38.88 -23.27 8.94
C ASP A 83 38.14 -24.40 8.18
N VAL A 84 36.90 -24.67 8.56
CA VAL A 84 36.06 -25.69 7.91
C VAL A 84 35.42 -25.14 6.62
N VAL A 85 35.09 -23.85 6.58
CA VAL A 85 34.59 -23.20 5.37
C VAL A 85 35.66 -23.20 4.28
N GLU A 86 36.93 -22.95 4.61
CA GLU A 86 38.05 -23.03 3.66
C GLU A 86 38.19 -24.44 3.07
N GLU A 87 37.97 -25.51 3.85
CA GLU A 87 37.89 -26.88 3.32
C GLU A 87 36.77 -27.00 2.26
N LEU A 88 35.59 -26.45 2.56
CA LEU A 88 34.41 -26.51 1.69
C LEU A 88 34.56 -25.63 0.44
N GLU A 89 35.27 -24.51 0.53
CA GLU A 89 35.61 -23.64 -0.60
C GLU A 89 36.66 -24.27 -1.52
N ASN A 90 37.71 -24.88 -0.95
CA ASN A 90 38.71 -25.65 -1.72
C ASN A 90 38.08 -26.81 -2.49
N LYS A 91 36.96 -27.35 -2.00
CA LYS A 91 36.14 -28.36 -2.68
C LYS A 91 35.08 -27.77 -3.62
N PHE A 92 35.05 -26.44 -3.80
CA PHE A 92 34.07 -25.70 -4.59
C PHE A 92 32.62 -25.98 -4.22
N ILE A 93 32.33 -26.17 -2.94
CA ILE A 93 30.99 -26.46 -2.43
C ILE A 93 30.31 -25.17 -1.95
N LEU A 94 31.01 -24.43 -1.10
CA LEU A 94 30.62 -23.09 -0.66
C LEU A 94 31.53 -22.06 -1.31
N LYS A 95 31.08 -20.81 -1.30
CA LYS A 95 31.89 -19.64 -1.57
C LYS A 95 31.53 -18.53 -0.59
N GLU A 96 32.52 -17.76 -0.21
CA GLU A 96 32.39 -16.55 0.57
C GLU A 96 31.94 -15.38 -0.31
N ILE A 97 31.08 -14.54 0.26
CA ILE A 97 30.61 -13.28 -0.31
C ILE A 97 30.81 -12.22 0.75
N LEU A 98 31.77 -11.33 0.48
CA LEU A 98 32.06 -10.17 1.31
C LEU A 98 31.13 -9.03 0.90
N ASN A 99 30.26 -8.62 1.82
CA ASN A 99 29.53 -7.35 1.74
C ASN A 99 30.15 -6.39 2.78
N ASP A 100 30.03 -5.07 2.57
CA ASP A 100 30.81 -4.01 3.22
C ASP A 100 31.12 -4.15 4.74
N ASP A 101 30.29 -4.86 5.52
CA ASP A 101 30.54 -5.18 6.94
C ASP A 101 30.24 -6.65 7.36
N ASN A 102 29.87 -7.56 6.45
CA ASN A 102 29.43 -8.92 6.82
C ASN A 102 29.95 -10.02 5.91
N ILE A 103 30.40 -11.11 6.53
CA ILE A 103 30.78 -12.37 5.85
C ILE A 103 29.53 -13.21 5.62
N ASN A 104 29.26 -13.51 4.34
CA ASN A 104 28.16 -14.39 3.94
C ASN A 104 28.69 -15.60 3.17
N LEU A 105 28.04 -16.75 3.34
CA LEU A 105 28.35 -17.98 2.64
C LEU A 105 27.23 -18.34 1.67
N LYS A 106 27.60 -18.90 0.52
CA LYS A 106 26.63 -19.36 -0.49
C LYS A 106 27.07 -20.66 -1.12
N PHE A 107 26.14 -21.55 -1.44
CA PHE A 107 26.43 -22.71 -2.26
C PHE A 107 26.87 -22.27 -3.67
N THR A 108 27.90 -22.91 -4.19
CA THR A 108 28.34 -22.71 -5.59
C THR A 108 27.30 -23.24 -6.58
N HIS A 109 26.55 -24.27 -6.19
CA HIS A 109 25.51 -24.90 -7.00
C HIS A 109 24.23 -25.15 -6.20
N GLN A 110 23.13 -24.57 -6.68
CA GLN A 110 21.81 -24.68 -6.06
C GLN A 110 21.32 -26.13 -5.93
N LYS A 111 21.64 -26.99 -6.89
CA LYS A 111 21.25 -28.41 -6.85
C LYS A 111 21.90 -29.19 -5.72
N PHE A 112 23.14 -28.85 -5.37
CA PHE A 112 23.80 -29.53 -4.27
C PHE A 112 23.18 -29.13 -2.93
N ARG A 113 22.82 -27.86 -2.76
CA ARG A 113 22.04 -27.37 -1.63
C ARG A 113 20.74 -28.16 -1.46
N GLU A 114 19.97 -28.29 -2.54
CA GLU A 114 18.70 -29.03 -2.54
C GLU A 114 18.88 -30.51 -2.18
N PHE A 115 19.95 -31.15 -2.69
CA PHE A 115 20.27 -32.53 -2.36
C PHE A 115 20.54 -32.69 -0.87
N ILE A 116 21.40 -31.85 -0.28
CA ILE A 116 21.72 -31.88 1.16
C ILE A 116 20.47 -31.59 2.00
N TYR A 117 19.70 -30.58 1.61
CA TYR A 117 18.43 -30.26 2.28
C TYR A 117 17.48 -31.46 2.23
N SER A 118 17.26 -32.06 1.05
CA SER A 118 16.29 -33.14 0.86
C SER A 118 16.62 -34.39 1.70
N ASN A 119 17.91 -34.72 1.85
CA ASN A 119 18.40 -35.86 2.64
C ASN A 119 18.27 -35.70 4.17
N GLN A 120 17.95 -34.50 4.66
CA GLN A 120 17.72 -34.30 6.10
C GLN A 120 16.31 -34.74 6.53
N SER A 121 16.21 -35.28 7.75
CA SER A 121 14.92 -35.68 8.34
C SER A 121 13.99 -34.48 8.55
N MET A 122 12.67 -34.72 8.49
CA MET A 122 11.67 -33.69 8.71
C MET A 122 11.75 -33.06 10.11
N ALA A 123 12.09 -33.85 11.13
CA ALA A 123 12.26 -33.34 12.49
C ALA A 123 13.43 -32.35 12.58
N ARG A 124 14.58 -32.70 11.98
CA ARG A 124 15.76 -31.84 11.95
C ARG A 124 15.48 -30.53 11.21
N LYS A 125 14.83 -30.61 10.04
CA LYS A 125 14.39 -29.43 9.27
C LYS A 125 13.54 -28.50 10.12
N LYS A 126 12.49 -29.02 10.78
CA LYS A 126 11.60 -28.20 11.61
C LYS A 126 12.33 -27.47 12.73
N ILE A 127 13.18 -28.18 13.47
CA ILE A 127 13.95 -27.62 14.59
C ILE A 127 14.92 -26.54 14.09
N LEU A 128 15.70 -26.84 13.04
CA LEU A 128 16.69 -25.90 12.51
C LEU A 128 16.02 -24.66 11.90
N HIS A 129 14.95 -24.82 11.13
CA HIS A 129 14.21 -23.67 10.62
C HIS A 129 13.68 -22.78 11.76
N ASN A 130 13.15 -23.36 12.84
CA ASN A 130 12.69 -22.55 13.97
C ASN A 130 13.85 -21.78 14.64
N LYS A 131 14.97 -22.47 14.90
CA LYS A 131 16.17 -21.85 15.50
C LYS A 131 16.73 -20.72 14.61
N ILE A 132 16.83 -20.94 13.30
CA ILE A 132 17.26 -19.92 12.34
C ILE A 132 16.29 -18.73 12.34
N GLY A 133 14.99 -18.98 12.29
CA GLY A 133 13.97 -17.93 12.32
C GLY A 133 14.06 -17.07 13.57
N GLU A 134 14.28 -17.68 14.75
CA GLU A 134 14.46 -16.97 16.02
C GLU A 134 15.72 -16.10 16.05
N LEU A 135 16.83 -16.57 15.46
CA LEU A 135 18.06 -15.79 15.35
C LEU A 135 17.90 -14.59 14.41
N LEU A 136 17.29 -14.81 13.24
CA LEU A 136 16.97 -13.75 12.28
C LEU A 136 16.04 -12.69 12.91
N GLU A 137 15.05 -13.12 13.70
CA GLU A 137 14.13 -12.23 14.41
C GLU A 137 14.85 -11.37 15.46
N ARG A 138 15.80 -11.94 16.22
CA ARG A 138 16.61 -11.17 17.17
C ARG A 138 17.47 -10.11 16.49
N ASN A 139 18.04 -10.43 15.33
CA ASN A 139 18.84 -9.47 14.57
C ASN A 139 17.99 -8.34 13.98
N LEU A 140 16.76 -8.64 13.55
CA LEU A 140 15.79 -7.65 13.08
C LEU A 140 15.42 -6.60 14.16
N LEU A 141 15.45 -6.95 15.45
CA LEU A 141 15.14 -5.99 16.52
C LEU A 141 16.18 -4.84 16.61
N LYS A 142 17.40 -5.08 16.09
CA LYS A 142 18.47 -4.07 16.04
C LYS A 142 18.37 -3.17 14.81
N ASP A 143 17.92 -3.71 13.68
CA ASP A 143 17.74 -2.99 12.42
C ASP A 143 16.27 -3.06 11.98
N LYS A 144 15.49 -2.07 12.41
CA LYS A 144 14.04 -2.03 12.18
C LYS A 144 13.78 -1.77 10.69
N ASN A 145 13.00 -2.68 10.09
CA ASN A 145 12.32 -2.52 8.79
C ASN A 145 13.12 -2.99 7.55
N ASN A 146 13.71 -4.18 7.62
CA ASN A 146 14.23 -4.87 6.43
C ASN A 146 13.18 -5.84 5.83
N LEU A 147 12.60 -5.47 4.69
CA LEU A 147 11.63 -6.29 3.94
C LEU A 147 12.17 -7.66 3.54
N ASN A 148 13.45 -7.75 3.16
CA ASN A 148 14.08 -9.02 2.80
C ASN A 148 14.08 -9.98 4.00
N THR A 149 14.31 -9.45 5.20
CA THR A 149 14.26 -10.25 6.42
C THR A 149 12.86 -10.82 6.68
N TYR A 150 11.77 -10.10 6.36
CA TYR A 150 10.41 -10.66 6.50
C TYR A 150 10.19 -11.86 5.59
N TYR A 151 10.68 -11.84 4.35
CA TYR A 151 10.60 -13.01 3.47
C TYR A 151 11.36 -14.21 4.04
N LYS A 152 12.56 -13.99 4.60
CA LYS A 152 13.33 -15.05 5.28
C LYS A 152 12.56 -15.61 6.48
N LEU A 153 12.01 -14.75 7.34
CA LEU A 153 11.25 -15.17 8.52
C LEU A 153 10.00 -15.96 8.15
N ILE A 154 9.23 -15.52 7.14
CA ILE A 154 8.08 -16.27 6.63
C ILE A 154 8.50 -17.65 6.12
N TYR A 155 9.62 -17.73 5.39
CA TYR A 155 10.14 -19.00 4.89
C TYR A 155 10.55 -19.95 6.03
N HIS A 156 11.32 -19.49 7.02
CA HIS A 156 11.76 -20.33 8.13
C HIS A 156 10.59 -20.73 9.06
N PHE A 157 9.68 -19.81 9.39
CA PHE A 157 8.55 -20.14 10.27
C PHE A 157 7.49 -21.03 9.61
N SER A 158 7.27 -20.90 8.29
CA SER A 158 6.40 -21.83 7.57
C SER A 158 6.99 -23.26 7.51
N ASN A 159 8.29 -23.40 7.24
CA ASN A 159 8.94 -24.73 7.20
C ASN A 159 9.08 -25.39 8.58
N SER A 160 9.11 -24.60 9.66
CA SER A 160 9.08 -25.11 11.04
C SER A 160 7.68 -25.37 11.58
N ASN A 161 6.62 -24.99 10.85
CA ASN A 161 5.22 -25.02 11.30
C ASN A 161 4.99 -24.17 12.56
N ASN A 162 5.78 -23.10 12.73
CA ASN A 162 5.55 -22.07 13.74
C ASN A 162 4.53 -21.05 13.21
N ARG A 163 3.25 -21.40 13.34
CA ARG A 163 2.15 -20.67 12.68
C ARG A 163 1.95 -19.25 13.20
N ILE A 164 2.20 -18.99 14.48
CA ILE A 164 2.04 -17.66 15.09
C ILE A 164 3.05 -16.70 14.47
N LYS A 165 4.34 -17.08 14.45
CA LYS A 165 5.38 -16.23 13.87
C LYS A 165 5.24 -16.13 12.35
N GLU A 166 4.90 -17.22 11.65
CA GLU A 166 4.58 -17.17 10.23
C GLU A 166 3.48 -16.14 9.94
N LEU A 167 2.37 -16.21 10.68
CA LEU A 167 1.23 -15.30 10.52
C LEU A 167 1.63 -13.85 10.80
N THR A 168 2.35 -13.62 11.90
CA THR A 168 2.86 -12.30 12.30
C THR A 168 3.64 -11.64 11.18
N TYR A 169 4.64 -12.34 10.62
CA TYR A 169 5.48 -11.76 9.56
C TYR A 169 4.77 -11.66 8.22
N ARG A 170 3.83 -12.57 7.91
CA ARG A 170 2.95 -12.42 6.73
C ARG A 170 2.08 -11.16 6.82
N MET A 171 1.49 -10.89 7.99
CA MET A 171 0.69 -9.68 8.23
C MET A 171 1.55 -8.42 8.17
N LYS A 172 2.72 -8.40 8.85
CA LYS A 172 3.64 -7.26 8.79
C LYS A 172 4.07 -6.94 7.36
N ASN A 173 4.43 -7.98 6.59
CA ASN A 173 4.80 -7.83 5.19
C ASN A 173 3.63 -7.28 4.35
N LEU A 174 2.45 -7.89 4.46
CA LEU A 174 1.26 -7.43 3.75
C LEU A 174 0.90 -5.98 4.10
N ASN A 175 0.95 -5.61 5.38
CA ASN A 175 0.59 -4.28 5.84
C ASN A 175 1.48 -3.17 5.24
N ILE A 176 2.75 -3.46 4.91
CA ILE A 176 3.62 -2.51 4.21
C ILE A 176 3.01 -2.17 2.84
N TYR A 177 2.70 -3.19 2.05
CA TYR A 177 2.06 -3.03 0.74
C TYR A 177 0.72 -2.30 0.86
N LEU A 178 -0.13 -2.70 1.81
CA LEU A 178 -1.43 -2.08 2.04
C LEU A 178 -1.32 -0.61 2.50
N SER A 179 -0.27 -0.23 3.21
CA SER A 179 -0.07 1.16 3.62
C SER A 179 0.13 2.05 2.39
N PHE A 180 0.91 1.62 1.39
CA PHE A 180 1.14 2.39 0.17
C PHE A 180 -0.01 2.32 -0.84
N SER A 181 -0.77 1.24 -0.87
CA SER A 181 -1.91 1.12 -1.77
C SER A 181 -3.20 1.70 -1.19
N HIS A 182 -3.38 1.72 0.14
CA HIS A 182 -4.66 2.01 0.79
C HIS A 182 -4.65 3.22 1.74
N GLU A 183 -3.47 3.74 2.12
CA GLU A 183 -3.41 5.06 2.77
C GLU A 183 -3.10 6.13 1.74
N LEU A 184 -3.78 7.27 1.85
CA LEU A 184 -3.58 8.40 0.95
C LEU A 184 -2.24 9.11 1.18
N PHE A 185 -1.80 9.15 2.44
CA PHE A 185 -0.56 9.82 2.86
C PHE A 185 0.20 8.92 3.85
N PRO A 186 0.77 7.80 3.38
CA PRO A 186 1.44 6.83 4.24
C PRO A 186 2.67 7.44 4.93
N VAL A 187 3.00 6.88 6.09
CA VAL A 187 4.23 7.23 6.81
C VAL A 187 5.42 6.51 6.16
N LEU A 188 6.49 7.26 5.89
CA LEU A 188 7.66 6.74 5.19
C LEU A 188 8.67 6.15 6.18
N HIS A 189 8.99 4.87 5.99
CA HIS A 189 9.88 4.11 6.87
C HIS A 189 11.07 3.44 6.16
N TYR A 190 11.14 3.49 4.82
CA TYR A 190 12.09 2.73 4.02
C TYR A 190 12.98 3.68 3.21
N GLY A 191 14.12 4.08 3.78
CA GLY A 191 14.93 5.22 3.33
C GLY A 191 15.45 5.21 1.89
N GLU A 192 15.40 4.08 1.18
CA GLU A 192 16.04 3.93 -0.15
C GLU A 192 15.20 3.18 -1.20
N ASN A 193 13.99 2.73 -0.85
CA ASN A 193 13.15 1.99 -1.81
C ASN A 193 12.35 2.96 -2.68
N LYS A 194 12.22 2.64 -3.98
CA LYS A 194 11.20 3.28 -4.83
C LYS A 194 9.83 2.88 -4.30
N TYR A 195 9.19 3.77 -3.54
CA TYR A 195 7.91 3.48 -2.89
C TYR A 195 6.80 3.07 -3.88
N ASN A 196 6.91 3.48 -5.15
CA ASN A 196 6.03 3.01 -6.22
C ASN A 196 6.06 1.48 -6.44
N ASP A 197 7.17 0.80 -6.11
CA ASP A 197 7.29 -0.66 -6.24
C ASP A 197 6.47 -1.41 -5.17
N PHE A 198 5.98 -0.70 -4.15
CA PHE A 198 5.04 -1.23 -3.16
C PHE A 198 3.59 -1.24 -3.65
N TYR A 199 3.32 -0.90 -4.91
CA TYR A 199 1.99 -1.06 -5.46
C TYR A 199 1.53 -2.52 -5.41
N PHE A 200 0.35 -2.74 -4.83
CA PHE A 200 -0.26 -4.05 -4.65
C PHE A 200 -1.70 -4.02 -5.14
N SER A 201 -1.95 -4.67 -6.27
CA SER A 201 -3.26 -4.66 -6.93
C SER A 201 -4.35 -5.31 -6.06
N ASP A 202 -5.59 -4.91 -6.25
CA ASP A 202 -6.73 -5.40 -5.46
C ASP A 202 -6.87 -6.94 -5.55
N GLU A 203 -6.59 -7.54 -6.72
CA GLU A 203 -6.58 -9.01 -6.88
C GLU A 203 -5.52 -9.70 -6.01
N LYS A 204 -4.31 -9.14 -5.94
CA LYS A 204 -3.23 -9.67 -5.10
C LYS A 204 -3.52 -9.44 -3.62
N THR A 205 -4.14 -8.31 -3.29
CA THR A 205 -4.63 -7.96 -1.95
C THR A 205 -5.61 -9.01 -1.45
N LEU A 206 -6.69 -9.28 -2.20
CA LEU A 206 -7.71 -10.27 -1.85
C LEU A 206 -7.11 -11.66 -1.63
N LYS A 207 -6.30 -12.14 -2.58
CA LYS A 207 -5.62 -13.45 -2.47
C LYS A 207 -4.73 -13.53 -1.23
N SER A 208 -4.10 -12.42 -0.84
CA SER A 208 -3.22 -12.38 0.34
C SER A 208 -4.03 -12.34 1.63
N LEU A 209 -5.09 -11.52 1.69
CA LEU A 209 -6.00 -11.46 2.83
C LEU A 209 -6.66 -12.82 3.09
N GLU A 210 -7.13 -13.52 2.06
CA GLU A 210 -7.70 -14.87 2.20
C GLU A 210 -6.69 -15.88 2.77
N LYS A 211 -5.42 -15.81 2.33
CA LYS A 211 -4.37 -16.70 2.85
C LYS A 211 -4.07 -16.42 4.31
N VAL A 212 -4.01 -15.13 4.69
CA VAL A 212 -3.81 -14.70 6.08
C VAL A 212 -5.01 -15.14 6.94
N GLU A 213 -6.25 -14.94 6.47
CA GLU A 213 -7.47 -15.35 7.16
C GLU A 213 -7.51 -16.87 7.42
N LYS A 214 -7.19 -17.67 6.41
CA LYS A 214 -7.09 -19.14 6.55
C LYS A 214 -6.03 -19.57 7.57
N LEU A 215 -4.93 -18.84 7.68
CA LEU A 215 -3.87 -19.13 8.65
C LEU A 215 -4.27 -18.67 10.06
N LEU A 216 -4.91 -17.50 10.19
CA LEU A 216 -5.45 -17.00 11.45
C LEU A 216 -6.45 -17.98 12.07
N ASN A 217 -7.43 -18.46 11.29
CA ASN A 217 -8.41 -19.44 11.75
C ASN A 217 -7.75 -20.73 12.26
N LYS A 218 -6.61 -21.14 11.69
CA LYS A 218 -5.85 -22.30 12.16
C LYS A 218 -5.15 -22.03 13.49
N VAL A 219 -4.67 -20.81 13.72
CA VAL A 219 -4.00 -20.40 14.96
C VAL A 219 -5.00 -20.28 16.10
N GLU A 220 -6.15 -19.66 15.85
CA GLU A 220 -7.21 -19.47 16.87
C GLU A 220 -7.75 -20.80 17.41
N ASN A 221 -7.89 -21.81 16.54
CA ASN A 221 -8.34 -23.14 16.93
C ASN A 221 -7.34 -23.91 17.82
N GLN A 222 -6.08 -23.48 17.90
CA GLN A 222 -5.04 -24.18 18.66
C GLN A 222 -4.83 -23.63 20.07
N SER A 223 -4.94 -22.32 20.25
CA SER A 223 -4.75 -21.68 21.56
C SER A 223 -5.22 -20.23 21.51
N ARG A 224 -6.01 -19.78 22.50
CA ARG A 224 -6.40 -18.37 22.64
C ARG A 224 -5.48 -17.69 23.66
N SER A 225 -4.47 -16.98 23.18
CA SER A 225 -3.53 -16.18 23.97
C SER A 225 -3.66 -14.68 23.65
N LYS A 226 -3.05 -13.81 24.46
CA LYS A 226 -3.01 -12.36 24.16
C LYS A 226 -2.44 -12.08 22.77
N GLU A 227 -1.36 -12.78 22.39
CA GLU A 227 -0.76 -12.68 21.05
C GLU A 227 -1.74 -13.03 19.92
N THR A 228 -2.63 -14.01 20.12
CA THR A 228 -3.65 -14.34 19.11
C THR A 228 -4.70 -13.24 18.96
N VAL A 229 -5.03 -12.52 20.04
CA VAL A 229 -5.94 -11.38 19.97
C VAL A 229 -5.29 -10.21 19.23
N ASP A 230 -4.01 -9.95 19.45
CA ASP A 230 -3.26 -8.91 18.72
C ASP A 230 -3.22 -9.21 17.20
N LEU A 231 -3.06 -10.49 16.82
CA LEU A 231 -3.09 -10.92 15.43
C LEU A 231 -4.50 -10.78 14.82
N GLU A 232 -5.54 -11.09 15.57
CA GLU A 232 -6.93 -10.88 15.16
C GLU A 232 -7.21 -9.39 14.91
N ILE A 233 -6.84 -8.52 15.85
CA ILE A 233 -6.96 -7.05 15.73
C ILE A 233 -6.23 -6.56 14.48
N THR A 234 -4.99 -7.01 14.26
CA THR A 234 -4.18 -6.64 13.10
C THR A 234 -4.87 -7.06 11.80
N PHE A 235 -5.41 -8.27 11.74
CA PHE A 235 -6.15 -8.75 10.57
C PHE A 235 -7.40 -7.93 10.29
N LEU A 236 -8.22 -7.68 11.31
CA LEU A 236 -9.46 -6.91 11.18
C LEU A 236 -9.16 -5.49 10.70
N LEU A 237 -8.08 -4.87 11.20
CA LEU A 237 -7.64 -3.55 10.73
C LEU A 237 -7.31 -3.57 9.24
N MET A 238 -6.49 -4.52 8.77
CA MET A 238 -6.12 -4.64 7.35
C MET A 238 -7.34 -4.88 6.45
N LYS A 239 -8.22 -5.82 6.85
CA LYS A 239 -9.42 -6.19 6.09
C LYS A 239 -10.43 -5.04 6.05
N GLY A 240 -10.70 -4.41 7.18
CA GLY A 240 -11.62 -3.27 7.29
C GLY A 240 -11.13 -2.07 6.48
N ARG A 241 -9.84 -1.74 6.55
CA ARG A 241 -9.21 -0.69 5.73
C ARG A 241 -9.39 -0.93 4.25
N TYR A 242 -9.13 -2.15 3.78
CA TYR A 242 -9.31 -2.51 2.37
C TYR A 242 -10.77 -2.33 1.91
N LEU A 243 -11.73 -2.83 2.70
CA LEU A 243 -13.15 -2.71 2.37
C LEU A 243 -13.63 -1.26 2.32
N ILE A 244 -13.18 -0.42 3.27
CA ILE A 244 -13.49 1.03 3.24
C ILE A 244 -12.95 1.66 1.96
N LYS A 245 -11.68 1.39 1.59
CA LYS A 245 -11.06 1.94 0.37
C LYS A 245 -11.89 1.67 -0.89
N ILE A 246 -12.40 0.45 -1.05
CA ILE A 246 -13.12 0.03 -2.26
C ILE A 246 -14.62 0.43 -2.24
N GLY A 247 -15.10 1.10 -1.19
CA GLY A 247 -16.49 1.55 -1.07
C GLY A 247 -17.44 0.55 -0.40
N GLU A 248 -16.94 -0.59 0.09
CA GLU A 248 -17.70 -1.60 0.84
C GLU A 248 -17.89 -1.17 2.31
N TYR A 249 -18.49 0.00 2.51
CA TYR A 249 -18.49 0.70 3.80
C TYR A 249 -19.22 -0.03 4.92
N GLU A 250 -20.33 -0.71 4.64
CA GLU A 250 -21.11 -1.41 5.67
C GLU A 250 -20.27 -2.50 6.35
N ASN A 251 -19.68 -3.37 5.53
CA ASN A 251 -18.78 -4.43 6.00
C ASN A 251 -17.50 -3.86 6.60
N GLY A 252 -16.88 -2.88 5.92
CA GLY A 252 -15.62 -2.27 6.35
C GLY A 252 -15.72 -1.58 7.71
N THR A 253 -16.74 -0.74 7.91
CA THR A 253 -16.93 -0.02 9.17
C THR A 253 -17.37 -0.94 10.31
N SER A 254 -18.18 -1.98 10.03
CA SER A 254 -18.54 -2.99 11.02
C SER A 254 -17.31 -3.73 11.55
N ILE A 255 -16.42 -4.17 10.64
CA ILE A 255 -15.16 -4.81 10.98
C ILE A 255 -14.25 -3.89 11.80
N ILE A 256 -14.11 -2.63 11.40
CA ILE A 256 -13.27 -1.66 12.13
C ILE A 256 -13.82 -1.36 13.52
N LYS A 257 -15.14 -1.24 13.69
CA LYS A 257 -15.75 -1.04 15.02
C LYS A 257 -15.47 -2.22 15.95
N ASN A 258 -15.68 -3.45 15.48
CA ASN A 258 -15.34 -4.67 16.23
C ASN A 258 -13.83 -4.71 16.59
N MET A 259 -12.97 -4.31 15.65
CA MET A 259 -11.53 -4.23 15.88
C MET A 259 -11.17 -3.21 16.99
N ILE A 260 -11.79 -2.03 16.97
CA ILE A 260 -11.59 -0.99 18.00
C ILE A 260 -12.04 -1.52 19.37
N ASP A 261 -13.21 -2.14 19.45
CA ASP A 261 -13.73 -2.69 20.71
C ASP A 261 -12.77 -3.74 21.29
N LYS A 262 -12.26 -4.65 20.45
CA LYS A 262 -11.23 -5.62 20.84
C LYS A 262 -9.95 -4.95 21.32
N ALA A 263 -9.46 -3.93 20.61
CA ALA A 263 -8.25 -3.20 20.98
C ALA A 263 -8.39 -2.49 22.33
N LEU A 264 -9.52 -1.82 22.57
CA LEU A 264 -9.80 -1.15 23.84
C LEU A 264 -9.90 -2.16 25.01
N ASN A 265 -10.50 -3.33 24.79
CA ASN A 265 -10.63 -4.37 25.80
C ASN A 265 -9.27 -4.92 26.30
N ILE A 266 -8.22 -4.83 25.47
CA ILE A 266 -6.86 -5.27 25.85
C ILE A 266 -5.89 -4.11 26.08
N ASP A 267 -6.42 -2.88 26.17
CA ASP A 267 -5.67 -1.63 26.33
C ASP A 267 -4.61 -1.39 25.24
N ALA A 268 -4.87 -1.87 24.02
CA ALA A 268 -4.01 -1.67 22.86
C ALA A 268 -4.35 -0.35 22.14
N LEU A 269 -4.12 0.77 22.84
CA LEU A 269 -4.55 2.11 22.44
C LEU A 269 -4.01 2.58 21.07
N SER A 270 -2.83 2.11 20.65
CA SER A 270 -2.30 2.39 19.31
C SER A 270 -3.19 1.83 18.19
N TYR A 271 -3.73 0.62 18.36
CA TYR A 271 -4.67 0.05 17.40
C TYR A 271 -6.03 0.76 17.42
N ALA A 272 -6.47 1.24 18.59
CA ALA A 272 -7.69 2.04 18.70
C ALA A 272 -7.57 3.34 17.89
N ILE A 273 -6.46 4.08 18.03
CA ILE A 273 -6.18 5.27 17.19
C ILE A 273 -6.20 4.91 15.70
N GLU A 274 -5.54 3.81 15.33
CA GLU A 274 -5.48 3.36 13.93
C GLU A 274 -6.87 3.04 13.36
N GLY A 275 -7.74 2.40 14.16
CA GLY A 275 -9.13 2.14 13.84
C GLY A 275 -9.95 3.42 13.69
N TYR A 276 -9.82 4.37 14.63
CA TYR A 276 -10.49 5.66 14.52
C TYR A 276 -10.05 6.43 13.27
N LYS A 277 -8.77 6.38 12.87
CA LYS A 277 -8.31 6.95 11.58
C LYS A 277 -9.04 6.33 10.39
N GLN A 278 -9.27 5.01 10.38
CA GLN A 278 -10.05 4.38 9.30
C GLN A 278 -11.51 4.85 9.28
N MET A 279 -12.12 5.03 10.45
CA MET A 279 -13.47 5.59 10.54
C MET A 279 -13.52 7.04 10.06
N ILE A 280 -12.47 7.84 10.33
CA ILE A 280 -12.34 9.21 9.82
C ILE A 280 -12.20 9.21 8.29
N TYR A 281 -11.39 8.31 7.70
CA TYR A 281 -11.28 8.19 6.25
C TYR A 281 -12.60 7.81 5.57
N TYR A 282 -13.35 6.88 6.18
CA TYR A 282 -14.72 6.59 5.75
C TYR A 282 -15.61 7.84 5.79
N CYS A 283 -15.53 8.63 6.87
CA CYS A 283 -16.32 9.85 6.99
C CYS A 283 -15.91 10.92 5.96
N ILE A 284 -14.63 11.01 5.60
CA ILE A 284 -14.15 11.89 4.53
C ILE A 284 -14.74 11.47 3.19
N GLN A 285 -14.67 10.19 2.84
CA GLN A 285 -15.18 9.67 1.56
C GLN A 285 -16.69 9.83 1.41
N THR A 286 -17.44 9.75 2.51
CA THR A 286 -18.91 9.89 2.52
C THR A 286 -19.40 11.27 2.92
N TYR A 287 -18.49 12.21 3.20
CA TYR A 287 -18.81 13.55 3.74
C TYR A 287 -19.66 13.52 5.04
N ASN A 288 -19.49 12.50 5.87
CA ASN A 288 -20.18 12.38 7.16
C ASN A 288 -19.46 13.19 8.26
N VAL A 289 -19.63 14.51 8.24
CA VAL A 289 -18.96 15.44 9.17
C VAL A 289 -19.33 15.20 10.64
N GLU A 290 -20.55 14.73 10.91
CA GLU A 290 -21.05 14.48 12.28
C GLU A 290 -20.26 13.36 12.96
N ASN A 291 -20.13 12.20 12.30
CA ASN A 291 -19.32 11.10 12.82
C ASN A 291 -17.82 11.41 12.78
N MET A 292 -17.37 12.19 11.79
CA MET A 292 -15.96 12.55 11.64
C MET A 292 -15.40 13.22 12.90
N ILE A 293 -16.11 14.23 13.43
CA ILE A 293 -15.62 14.98 14.60
C ILE A 293 -15.63 14.13 15.86
N MET A 294 -16.60 13.21 16.00
CA MET A 294 -16.64 12.25 17.12
C MET A 294 -15.38 11.38 17.13
N TYR A 295 -15.06 10.73 16.00
CA TYR A 295 -13.88 9.87 15.90
C TYR A 295 -12.55 10.65 16.01
N ILE A 296 -12.49 11.88 15.49
CA ILE A 296 -11.35 12.77 15.68
C ILE A 296 -11.11 13.02 17.17
N ASN A 297 -12.16 13.35 17.92
CA ASN A 297 -12.02 13.66 19.34
C ASN A 297 -11.59 12.43 20.16
N LEU A 298 -12.14 11.25 19.85
CA LEU A 298 -11.72 9.98 20.46
C LEU A 298 -10.26 9.64 20.19
N ALA A 299 -9.80 9.78 18.93
CA ALA A 299 -8.40 9.56 18.61
C ALA A 299 -7.48 10.59 19.28
N LEU A 300 -7.89 11.86 19.30
CA LEU A 300 -7.11 12.96 19.84
C LEU A 300 -6.97 12.91 21.36
N SER A 301 -7.99 12.44 22.09
CA SER A 301 -7.90 12.26 23.54
C SER A 301 -6.84 11.22 23.88
N ILE A 302 -6.89 10.04 23.25
CA ILE A 302 -5.91 8.97 23.45
C ILE A 302 -4.51 9.46 23.10
N ALA A 303 -4.33 10.11 21.94
CA ALA A 303 -3.02 10.59 21.51
C ALA A 303 -2.42 11.61 22.49
N LYS A 304 -3.25 12.47 23.11
CA LYS A 304 -2.79 13.44 24.13
C LYS A 304 -2.45 12.76 25.45
N GLU A 305 -3.33 11.88 25.94
CA GLU A 305 -3.11 11.16 27.21
C GLU A 305 -1.84 10.30 27.18
N GLN A 306 -1.56 9.67 26.03
CA GLN A 306 -0.39 8.81 25.83
C GLN A 306 0.85 9.57 25.35
N ASN A 307 0.77 10.89 25.16
CA ASN A 307 1.84 11.73 24.61
C ASN A 307 2.37 11.25 23.23
N TYR A 308 1.48 10.71 22.38
CA TYR A 308 1.79 10.34 21.00
C TYR A 308 1.78 11.56 20.09
N GLU A 309 2.82 12.39 20.18
CA GLU A 309 2.91 13.65 19.44
C GLU A 309 2.79 13.48 17.91
N ASP A 310 3.35 12.41 17.35
CA ASP A 310 3.27 12.13 15.91
C ASP A 310 1.82 11.82 15.47
N GLU A 311 1.12 10.98 16.23
CA GLU A 311 -0.28 10.65 15.95
C GLU A 311 -1.19 11.86 16.16
N LYS A 312 -0.93 12.66 17.20
CA LYS A 312 -1.61 13.93 17.44
C LYS A 312 -1.48 14.85 16.22
N ALA A 313 -0.30 14.98 15.61
CA ALA A 313 -0.11 15.80 14.42
C ALA A 313 -0.94 15.30 13.21
N ILE A 314 -1.03 13.97 13.00
CA ILE A 314 -1.89 13.38 11.96
C ILE A 314 -3.36 13.71 12.25
N ILE A 315 -3.80 13.56 13.50
CA ILE A 315 -5.20 13.81 13.90
C ILE A 315 -5.54 15.30 13.80
N LEU A 316 -4.60 16.21 14.12
CA LEU A 316 -4.79 17.66 13.92
C LEU A 316 -5.00 18.01 12.45
N LYS A 317 -4.24 17.40 11.53
CA LYS A 317 -4.46 17.55 10.08
C LYS A 317 -5.86 17.06 9.68
N LEU A 318 -6.31 15.92 10.19
CA LEU A 318 -7.66 15.40 9.92
C LEU A 318 -8.75 16.32 10.51
N LYS A 319 -8.51 16.91 11.68
CA LYS A 319 -9.39 17.92 12.29
C LYS A 319 -9.42 19.22 11.50
N ALA A 320 -8.30 19.60 10.88
CA ALA A 320 -8.28 20.73 9.97
C ALA A 320 -9.11 20.47 8.71
N LEU A 321 -9.02 19.26 8.13
CA LEU A 321 -9.87 18.88 7.00
C LEU A 321 -11.36 18.93 7.38
N TYR A 322 -11.74 18.42 8.54
CA TYR A 322 -13.11 18.58 9.07
C TYR A 322 -13.53 20.06 9.11
N ASN A 323 -12.69 20.93 9.66
CA ASN A 323 -12.98 22.37 9.69
C ASN A 323 -13.09 22.98 8.28
N ASN A 324 -12.25 22.55 7.33
CA ASN A 324 -12.32 22.97 5.94
C ASN A 324 -13.67 22.55 5.30
N MET A 325 -14.10 21.30 5.50
CA MET A 325 -15.40 20.78 5.04
C MET A 325 -16.59 21.54 5.65
N CYS A 326 -16.46 22.05 6.88
CA CYS A 326 -17.47 22.88 7.52
C CYS A 326 -17.38 24.38 7.18
N GLY A 327 -16.41 24.81 6.35
CA GLY A 327 -16.19 26.21 6.01
C GLY A 327 -15.44 27.04 7.07
N ASN A 328 -14.93 26.40 8.14
CA ASN A 328 -14.17 27.03 9.22
C ASN A 328 -12.69 27.23 8.85
N TYR A 329 -12.43 27.95 7.76
CA TYR A 329 -11.11 28.03 7.13
C TYR A 329 -10.00 28.57 8.04
N LYS A 330 -10.29 29.55 8.90
CA LYS A 330 -9.30 30.12 9.83
C LYS A 330 -8.79 29.10 10.84
N GLU A 331 -9.71 28.32 11.43
CA GLU A 331 -9.34 27.28 12.39
C GLU A 331 -8.65 26.10 11.68
N ALA A 332 -9.12 25.75 10.48
CA ALA A 332 -8.45 24.74 9.65
C ALA A 332 -6.98 25.10 9.39
N GLU A 333 -6.70 26.32 8.94
CA GLU A 333 -5.33 26.75 8.65
C GLU A 333 -4.44 26.78 9.90
N LYS A 334 -4.98 27.22 11.05
CA LYS A 334 -4.26 27.16 12.33
C LYS A 334 -3.85 25.73 12.69
N LEU A 335 -4.78 24.78 12.60
CA LEU A 335 -4.54 23.36 12.89
C LEU A 335 -3.54 22.72 11.91
N LEU A 336 -3.58 23.10 10.62
CA LEU A 336 -2.59 22.64 9.62
C LEU A 336 -1.19 23.13 9.96
N ASN A 337 -1.04 24.42 10.32
CA ASN A 337 0.25 24.97 10.70
C ASN A 337 0.79 24.32 11.99
N GLU A 338 -0.07 24.03 12.97
CA GLU A 338 0.32 23.28 14.17
C GLU A 338 0.81 21.86 13.81
N SER A 339 0.08 21.15 12.94
CA SER A 339 0.47 19.83 12.45
C SER A 339 1.82 19.86 11.73
N ILE A 340 2.04 20.84 10.83
CA ILE A 340 3.31 21.03 10.12
C ILE A 340 4.45 21.25 11.11
N ASN A 341 4.26 22.13 12.11
CA ASN A 341 5.31 22.43 13.10
C ASN A 341 5.73 21.18 13.90
N ILE A 342 4.81 20.28 14.21
CA ILE A 342 5.15 19.01 14.89
C ILE A 342 5.96 18.11 13.95
N PHE A 343 5.54 17.98 12.68
CA PHE A 343 6.25 17.14 11.72
C PHE A 343 7.64 17.68 11.36
N THR A 344 7.85 19.00 11.40
CA THR A 344 9.13 19.65 11.05
C THR A 344 10.07 19.87 12.24
N ARG A 345 9.75 19.35 13.43
CA ARG A 345 10.56 19.54 14.65
C ARG A 345 12.01 19.06 14.55
N ASN A 346 12.29 18.08 13.67
CA ASN A 346 13.63 17.64 13.32
C ASN A 346 13.64 16.95 11.94
N THR A 347 14.83 16.76 11.37
CA THR A 347 15.02 16.22 10.01
C THR A 347 14.47 14.80 9.85
N ILE A 348 14.69 13.91 10.82
CA ILE A 348 14.21 12.52 10.78
C ILE A 348 12.68 12.47 10.76
N THR A 349 12.04 13.25 11.63
CA THR A 349 10.56 13.34 11.71
C THR A 349 10.01 13.96 10.42
N SER A 350 10.68 14.99 9.91
CA SER A 350 10.27 15.65 8.66
C SER A 350 10.32 14.71 7.47
N ASP A 351 11.34 13.84 7.39
CA ASP A 351 11.47 12.88 6.30
C ASP A 351 10.38 11.79 6.36
N LYS A 352 10.18 11.25 7.56
CA LYS A 352 9.17 10.22 7.86
C LYS A 352 7.74 10.68 7.56
N TYR A 353 7.41 11.92 7.87
CA TYR A 353 6.06 12.48 7.72
C TYR A 353 5.90 13.44 6.54
N VAL A 354 6.84 13.41 5.59
CA VAL A 354 6.87 14.34 4.46
C VAL A 354 5.58 14.34 3.61
N LEU A 355 4.93 13.19 3.44
CA LEU A 355 3.65 13.09 2.74
C LEU A 355 2.48 13.72 3.51
N ASN A 356 2.55 13.69 4.86
CA ASN A 356 1.57 14.36 5.70
C ASN A 356 1.75 15.89 5.65
N ILE A 357 2.99 16.37 5.52
CA ILE A 357 3.30 17.78 5.27
C ILE A 357 2.74 18.21 3.89
N ALA A 358 2.94 17.39 2.85
CA ALA A 358 2.37 17.64 1.52
C ALA A 358 0.83 17.73 1.56
N ALA A 359 0.18 16.84 2.28
CA ALA A 359 -1.28 16.89 2.48
C ALA A 359 -1.72 18.19 3.18
N CYS A 360 -0.95 18.69 4.15
CA CYS A 360 -1.26 19.97 4.79
C CYS A 360 -1.20 21.13 3.78
N TYR A 361 -0.18 21.19 2.92
CA TYR A 361 -0.12 22.20 1.86
C TYR A 361 -1.30 22.08 0.89
N ASN A 362 -1.70 20.87 0.52
CA ASN A 362 -2.90 20.69 -0.30
C ASN A 362 -4.14 21.29 0.36
N TYR A 363 -4.39 21.02 1.65
CA TYR A 363 -5.57 21.57 2.34
C TYR A 363 -5.49 23.10 2.51
N ILE A 364 -4.29 23.67 2.67
CA ILE A 364 -4.12 25.14 2.61
C ILE A 364 -4.46 25.66 1.19
N GLY A 365 -4.07 24.93 0.15
CA GLY A 365 -4.45 25.22 -1.23
C GLY A 365 -5.96 25.27 -1.43
N GLU A 366 -6.70 24.31 -0.87
CA GLU A 366 -8.17 24.26 -0.93
C GLU A 366 -8.80 25.48 -0.24
N ILE A 367 -8.28 25.87 0.93
CA ILE A 367 -8.71 27.08 1.63
C ILE A 367 -8.53 28.32 0.74
N ARG A 368 -7.39 28.43 0.04
CA ARG A 368 -7.12 29.54 -0.88
C ARG A 368 -8.04 29.50 -2.11
N ARG A 369 -8.34 28.32 -2.65
CA ARG A 369 -9.31 28.15 -3.75
C ARG A 369 -10.70 28.65 -3.33
N HIS A 370 -11.20 28.22 -2.18
CA HIS A 370 -12.49 28.68 -1.65
C HIS A 370 -12.51 30.18 -1.32
N SER A 371 -11.35 30.77 -1.04
CA SER A 371 -11.16 32.21 -0.85
C SER A 371 -10.95 32.98 -2.18
N LEU A 372 -11.11 32.33 -3.34
CA LEU A 372 -10.89 32.87 -4.68
C LEU A 372 -9.44 33.32 -4.96
N GLU A 373 -8.48 32.92 -4.13
CA GLU A 373 -7.06 33.21 -4.27
C GLU A 373 -6.37 32.13 -5.15
N PHE A 374 -6.87 31.93 -6.37
CA PHE A 374 -6.52 30.80 -7.24
C PHE A 374 -5.02 30.63 -7.50
N SER A 375 -4.29 31.72 -7.75
CA SER A 375 -2.84 31.65 -7.99
C SER A 375 -2.06 31.15 -6.76
N LYS A 376 -2.49 31.53 -5.54
CA LYS A 376 -1.88 31.02 -4.30
C LYS A 376 -2.23 29.56 -4.08
N ALA A 377 -3.47 29.16 -4.39
CA ALA A 377 -3.89 27.76 -4.30
C ALA A 377 -3.02 26.85 -5.18
N ILE A 378 -2.82 27.22 -6.45
CA ILE A 378 -1.92 26.48 -7.38
C ILE A 378 -0.51 26.35 -6.81
N CYS A 379 0.06 27.43 -6.25
CA CYS A 379 1.40 27.41 -5.65
C CYS A 379 1.50 26.36 -4.52
N TYR A 380 0.48 26.25 -3.67
CA TYR A 380 0.44 25.25 -2.60
C TYR A 380 0.28 23.82 -3.13
N TYR A 381 -0.56 23.59 -4.14
CA TYR A 381 -0.70 22.27 -4.77
C TYR A 381 0.60 21.83 -5.46
N ASP A 382 1.24 22.70 -6.22
CA ASP A 382 2.52 22.41 -6.88
C ASP A 382 3.63 22.11 -5.84
N LYS A 383 3.61 22.80 -4.70
CA LYS A 383 4.51 22.50 -3.59
C LYS A 383 4.28 21.09 -3.04
N ALA A 384 3.02 20.69 -2.83
CA ALA A 384 2.66 19.34 -2.38
C ALA A 384 3.06 18.27 -3.41
N ILE A 385 2.83 18.53 -4.71
CA ILE A 385 3.21 17.63 -5.82
C ILE A 385 4.72 17.41 -5.84
N LYS A 386 5.53 18.48 -5.80
CA LYS A 386 7.00 18.39 -5.83
C LYS A 386 7.57 17.58 -4.67
N ILE A 387 6.97 17.69 -3.49
CA ILE A 387 7.36 16.91 -2.31
C ILE A 387 7.19 15.40 -2.57
N CYS A 388 6.01 15.00 -3.06
CA CYS A 388 5.72 13.60 -3.37
C CYS A 388 6.56 13.05 -4.52
N GLU A 389 6.80 13.86 -5.56
CA GLU A 389 7.70 13.51 -6.67
C GLU A 389 9.12 13.25 -6.19
N GLY A 390 9.67 14.15 -5.36
CA GLY A 390 11.00 14.02 -4.79
C GLY A 390 11.19 12.78 -3.92
N LYS A 391 10.09 12.20 -3.41
CA LYS A 391 10.08 10.95 -2.63
C LYS A 391 9.69 9.72 -3.45
N GLY A 392 9.39 9.87 -4.73
CA GLY A 392 8.97 8.77 -5.58
C GLY A 392 7.64 8.13 -5.15
N VAL A 393 6.72 8.92 -4.57
CA VAL A 393 5.37 8.47 -4.17
C VAL A 393 4.35 9.13 -5.07
N MET A 394 3.98 8.46 -6.16
CA MET A 394 3.13 9.07 -7.20
C MET A 394 1.64 9.04 -6.86
N SER A 395 1.18 8.03 -6.12
CA SER A 395 -0.24 7.81 -5.80
C SER A 395 -0.89 9.04 -5.14
N SER A 396 -0.22 9.65 -4.15
CA SER A 396 -0.71 10.84 -3.44
C SER A 396 -0.85 12.08 -4.34
N THR A 397 -0.11 12.15 -5.46
CA THR A 397 -0.14 13.33 -6.36
C THR A 397 -1.41 13.42 -7.20
N ALA A 398 -2.20 12.33 -7.29
CA ALA A 398 -3.44 12.33 -8.06
C ALA A 398 -4.41 13.41 -7.58
N ILE A 399 -4.57 13.52 -6.26
CA ILE A 399 -5.54 14.44 -5.64
C ILE A 399 -5.05 15.88 -5.66
N PHE A 400 -3.76 16.09 -5.43
CA PHE A 400 -3.17 17.42 -5.57
C PHE A 400 -3.33 17.94 -7.00
N SER A 401 -3.17 17.05 -7.99
CA SER A 401 -3.39 17.38 -9.39
C SER A 401 -4.87 17.63 -9.70
N ILE A 402 -5.81 16.89 -9.10
CA ILE A 402 -7.25 17.17 -9.23
C ILE A 402 -7.58 18.57 -8.72
N ASN A 403 -7.15 18.89 -7.49
CA ASN A 403 -7.43 20.17 -6.86
C ASN A 403 -6.80 21.35 -7.63
N ALA A 404 -5.58 21.17 -8.17
CA ALA A 404 -4.95 22.12 -9.06
C ALA A 404 -5.72 22.27 -10.39
N GLY A 405 -6.20 21.17 -10.96
CA GLY A 405 -7.01 21.15 -12.17
C GLY A 405 -8.34 21.88 -12.02
N GLU A 406 -9.07 21.65 -10.93
CA GLU A 406 -10.31 22.38 -10.61
C GLU A 406 -10.06 23.87 -10.43
N THR A 407 -8.99 24.22 -9.71
CA THR A 407 -8.60 25.62 -9.50
C THR A 407 -8.24 26.32 -10.81
N ALA A 408 -7.47 25.65 -11.69
CA ALA A 408 -7.14 26.17 -13.00
C ALA A 408 -8.38 26.30 -13.91
N PHE A 409 -9.31 25.36 -13.80
CA PHE A 409 -10.59 25.41 -14.52
C PHE A 409 -11.44 26.60 -14.06
N ASP A 410 -11.55 26.83 -12.75
CA ASP A 410 -12.28 27.96 -12.17
C ASP A 410 -11.62 29.31 -12.52
N MET A 411 -10.30 29.34 -12.70
CA MET A 411 -9.55 30.49 -13.22
C MET A 411 -9.79 30.74 -14.73
N GLY A 412 -10.44 29.80 -15.44
CA GLY A 412 -10.62 29.84 -16.89
C GLY A 412 -9.38 29.40 -17.69
N ASN A 413 -8.33 28.92 -17.02
CA ASN A 413 -7.14 28.37 -17.66
C ASN A 413 -7.34 26.88 -18.00
N TYR A 414 -8.14 26.64 -19.05
CA TYR A 414 -8.50 25.29 -19.49
C TYR A 414 -7.32 24.44 -19.98
N ALA A 415 -6.25 25.08 -20.46
CA ALA A 415 -5.04 24.37 -20.89
C ALA A 415 -4.33 23.74 -19.68
N ALA A 416 -4.06 24.53 -18.62
CA ALA A 416 -3.46 24.02 -17.40
C ALA A 416 -4.36 22.98 -16.70
N ALA A 417 -5.68 23.23 -16.65
CA ALA A 417 -6.63 22.27 -16.10
C ALA A 417 -6.53 20.89 -16.79
N ASN A 418 -6.47 20.87 -18.12
CA ASN A 418 -6.32 19.65 -18.91
C ASN A 418 -5.01 18.89 -18.57
N GLU A 419 -3.90 19.60 -18.37
CA GLU A 419 -2.63 18.98 -17.99
C GLU A 419 -2.71 18.32 -16.61
N TYR A 420 -3.24 19.05 -15.62
CA TYR A 420 -3.42 18.53 -14.27
C TYR A 420 -4.37 17.32 -14.20
N PHE A 421 -5.52 17.37 -14.90
CA PHE A 421 -6.44 16.24 -14.93
C PHE A 421 -5.87 15.04 -15.70
N LYS A 422 -5.14 15.26 -16.81
CA LYS A 422 -4.45 14.15 -17.50
C LYS A 422 -3.41 13.50 -16.59
N ARG A 423 -2.68 14.30 -15.82
CA ARG A 423 -1.69 13.81 -14.86
C ARG A 423 -2.35 12.95 -13.78
N SER A 424 -3.47 13.38 -13.18
CA SER A 424 -4.20 12.56 -12.20
C SER A 424 -4.77 11.28 -12.80
N LEU A 425 -5.40 11.36 -13.98
CA LEU A 425 -5.96 10.19 -14.68
C LEU A 425 -4.89 9.19 -15.12
N ASN A 426 -3.66 9.63 -15.41
CA ASN A 426 -2.56 8.71 -15.67
C ASN A 426 -2.20 7.89 -14.43
N ILE A 427 -2.28 8.47 -13.24
CA ILE A 427 -2.02 7.75 -11.97
C ILE A 427 -3.11 6.70 -11.75
N TYR A 428 -4.39 7.02 -11.95
CA TYR A 428 -5.48 6.04 -11.81
C TYR A 428 -5.42 4.85 -12.79
N LYS A 429 -4.59 4.91 -13.85
CA LYS A 429 -4.31 3.74 -14.72
C LYS A 429 -3.32 2.76 -14.11
N HIS A 430 -2.49 3.22 -13.19
CA HIS A 430 -1.43 2.44 -12.55
C HIS A 430 -1.75 2.05 -11.11
N PHE A 431 -2.76 2.69 -10.51
CA PHE A 431 -3.17 2.47 -9.12
C PHE A 431 -4.68 2.26 -9.03
N ASP A 432 -5.10 1.20 -8.32
CA ASP A 432 -6.50 0.90 -7.97
C ASP A 432 -7.05 1.90 -6.92
N LEU A 433 -7.10 3.18 -7.29
CA LEU A 433 -7.63 4.28 -6.49
C LEU A 433 -8.90 4.83 -7.13
N VAL A 434 -9.84 5.27 -6.31
CA VAL A 434 -11.15 5.76 -6.77
C VAL A 434 -11.43 7.18 -6.29
N TRP A 435 -11.01 7.52 -5.08
CA TRP A 435 -11.29 8.83 -4.48
C TRP A 435 -10.81 9.99 -5.35
N GLY A 436 -11.69 10.95 -5.66
CA GLY A 436 -11.42 12.12 -6.52
C GLY A 436 -11.37 11.84 -8.02
N ARG A 437 -11.38 10.57 -8.46
CA ARG A 437 -11.27 10.21 -9.88
C ARG A 437 -12.45 10.75 -10.70
N SER A 438 -13.65 10.65 -10.15
CA SER A 438 -14.87 11.10 -10.83
C SER A 438 -14.84 12.60 -11.13
N ILE A 439 -14.21 13.40 -10.26
CA ILE A 439 -14.02 14.84 -10.45
C ILE A 439 -13.19 15.10 -11.70
N ALA A 440 -12.00 14.51 -11.80
CA ALA A 440 -11.15 14.66 -12.98
C ALA A 440 -11.87 14.23 -14.27
N GLU A 441 -12.58 13.10 -14.24
CA GLU A 441 -13.35 12.61 -15.39
C GLU A 441 -14.48 13.60 -15.77
N ALA A 442 -15.21 14.14 -14.79
CA ALA A 442 -16.30 15.08 -15.02
C ALA A 442 -15.80 16.38 -15.67
N PHE A 443 -14.72 16.98 -15.17
CA PHE A 443 -14.15 18.18 -15.78
C PHE A 443 -13.50 17.90 -17.14
N MET A 444 -12.88 16.73 -17.32
CA MET A 444 -12.38 16.30 -18.63
C MET A 444 -13.50 16.19 -19.67
N ALA A 445 -14.72 15.81 -19.27
CA ALA A 445 -15.87 15.82 -20.17
C ALA A 445 -16.15 17.24 -20.71
N LEU A 446 -16.13 18.26 -19.85
CA LEU A 446 -16.29 19.67 -20.27
C LEU A 446 -15.15 20.12 -21.20
N LEU A 447 -13.91 19.76 -20.88
CA LEU A 447 -12.75 20.10 -21.71
C LEU A 447 -12.84 19.45 -23.11
N LYS A 448 -13.30 18.19 -23.19
CA LYS A 448 -13.49 17.50 -24.48
C LYS A 448 -14.65 18.07 -25.30
N ILE A 449 -15.68 18.61 -24.66
CA ILE A 449 -16.72 19.37 -25.37
C ILE A 449 -16.14 20.63 -25.99
N ASN A 450 -15.27 21.37 -25.27
CA ASN A 450 -14.59 22.55 -25.82
C ASN A 450 -13.68 22.18 -27.01
N GLU A 451 -13.04 21.02 -26.96
CA GLU A 451 -12.25 20.45 -28.08
C GLU A 451 -13.13 19.88 -29.22
N LYS A 452 -14.46 19.88 -29.09
CA LYS A 452 -15.45 19.28 -30.00
C LYS A 452 -15.36 17.75 -30.15
N ASP A 453 -14.68 17.07 -29.23
CA ASP A 453 -14.60 15.60 -29.14
C ASP A 453 -15.73 15.06 -28.24
N TYR A 454 -16.95 15.12 -28.76
CA TYR A 454 -18.17 14.81 -27.99
C TYR A 454 -18.30 13.34 -27.60
N THR A 455 -17.73 12.41 -28.37
CA THR A 455 -17.79 10.97 -28.04
C THR A 455 -16.90 10.65 -26.85
N LYS A 456 -15.67 11.17 -26.81
CA LYS A 456 -14.82 11.06 -25.61
C LYS A 456 -15.40 11.79 -24.42
N ALA A 457 -16.00 12.96 -24.63
CA ALA A 457 -16.68 13.69 -23.56
C ALA A 457 -17.79 12.86 -22.89
N LEU A 458 -18.62 12.17 -23.69
CA LEU A 458 -19.68 11.31 -23.15
C LEU A 458 -19.09 10.11 -22.39
N SER A 459 -18.00 9.51 -22.89
CA SER A 459 -17.29 8.45 -22.17
C SER A 459 -16.84 8.92 -20.79
N TYR A 460 -16.12 10.05 -20.73
CA TYR A 460 -15.67 10.63 -19.48
C TYR A 460 -16.81 10.93 -18.51
N LEU A 461 -17.94 11.46 -19.00
CA LEU A 461 -19.09 11.74 -18.14
C LEU A 461 -19.73 10.46 -17.57
N LYS A 462 -19.77 9.38 -18.37
CA LYS A 462 -20.27 8.07 -17.92
C LYS A 462 -19.36 7.45 -16.88
N ASP A 463 -18.04 7.54 -17.08
CA ASP A 463 -17.04 7.05 -16.13
C ASP A 463 -17.15 7.84 -14.81
N ALA A 464 -17.23 9.17 -14.89
CA ALA A 464 -17.41 10.04 -13.74
C ALA A 464 -18.65 9.67 -12.92
N HIS A 465 -19.79 9.45 -13.60
CA HIS A 465 -21.01 9.02 -12.92
C HIS A 465 -20.81 7.68 -12.21
N THR A 466 -20.29 6.66 -12.90
CA THR A 466 -20.05 5.33 -12.32
C THR A 466 -19.16 5.39 -11.08
N HIS A 467 -18.02 6.10 -11.14
CA HIS A 467 -17.10 6.18 -10.02
C HIS A 467 -17.66 7.01 -8.84
N SER A 468 -18.40 8.09 -9.12
CA SER A 468 -19.03 8.90 -8.07
C SER A 468 -20.09 8.11 -7.27
N GLU A 469 -20.88 7.27 -7.96
CA GLU A 469 -21.89 6.42 -7.33
C GLU A 469 -21.26 5.28 -6.52
N MET A 470 -20.13 4.73 -6.97
CA MET A 470 -19.39 3.69 -6.24
C MET A 470 -18.89 4.20 -4.87
N LEU A 471 -18.37 5.42 -4.80
CA LEU A 471 -17.92 6.03 -3.54
C LEU A 471 -19.05 6.57 -2.68
N LYS A 472 -20.25 6.77 -3.24
CA LYS A 472 -21.41 7.38 -2.57
C LYS A 472 -21.09 8.74 -1.95
N SER A 473 -20.11 9.45 -2.50
CA SER A 473 -19.68 10.78 -2.02
C SER A 473 -20.66 11.84 -2.50
N PRO A 474 -21.40 12.52 -1.61
CA PRO A 474 -22.36 13.55 -2.05
C PRO A 474 -21.67 14.73 -2.74
N HIS A 475 -20.43 15.05 -2.37
CA HIS A 475 -19.66 16.10 -3.06
C HIS A 475 -19.33 15.69 -4.51
N GLU A 476 -18.76 14.51 -4.71
CA GLU A 476 -18.39 14.03 -6.06
C GLU A 476 -19.64 13.86 -6.95
N ILE A 477 -20.71 13.28 -6.42
CA ILE A 477 -21.99 13.15 -7.12
C ILE A 477 -22.55 14.54 -7.48
N GLY A 478 -22.48 15.49 -6.54
CA GLY A 478 -22.90 16.87 -6.75
C GLY A 478 -22.14 17.56 -7.87
N LEU A 479 -20.82 17.40 -7.93
CA LEU A 479 -19.97 17.91 -9.01
C LEU A 479 -20.28 17.26 -10.36
N VAL A 480 -20.54 15.95 -10.39
CA VAL A 480 -20.99 15.28 -11.62
C VAL A 480 -22.32 15.88 -12.10
N TYR A 481 -23.27 16.16 -11.20
CA TYR A 481 -24.51 16.84 -11.56
C TYR A 481 -24.30 18.29 -12.02
N ARG A 482 -23.35 19.03 -11.42
CA ARG A 482 -22.92 20.35 -11.92
C ARG A 482 -22.46 20.28 -13.37
N VAL A 483 -21.62 19.29 -13.70
CA VAL A 483 -21.17 19.08 -15.07
C VAL A 483 -22.33 18.70 -15.99
N LYS A 484 -23.21 17.78 -15.58
CA LYS A 484 -24.42 17.41 -16.35
C LYS A 484 -25.28 18.64 -16.65
N ALA A 485 -25.55 19.48 -15.65
CA ALA A 485 -26.30 20.72 -15.83
C ALA A 485 -25.63 21.64 -16.85
N LYS A 486 -24.32 21.85 -16.74
CA LYS A 486 -23.56 22.69 -17.66
C LYS A 486 -23.64 22.18 -19.10
N ILE A 487 -23.49 20.87 -19.32
CA ILE A 487 -23.59 20.27 -20.64
C ILE A 487 -25.02 20.42 -21.18
N SER A 488 -26.04 20.19 -20.35
CA SER A 488 -27.45 20.34 -20.73
C SER A 488 -27.80 21.74 -21.24
N THR A 489 -27.17 22.80 -20.70
CA THR A 489 -27.36 24.18 -21.24
C THR A 489 -26.92 24.31 -22.70
N GLN A 490 -25.88 23.58 -23.10
CA GLN A 490 -25.28 23.66 -24.44
C GLN A 490 -26.00 22.77 -25.47
N LEU A 491 -26.84 21.81 -25.04
CA LEU A 491 -27.53 20.89 -25.95
C LEU A 491 -28.52 21.61 -26.88
N LYS A 492 -29.16 22.69 -26.40
CA LYS A 492 -30.11 23.47 -27.20
C LYS A 492 -29.45 24.16 -28.39
N GLU A 493 -28.22 24.64 -28.20
CA GLU A 493 -27.48 25.44 -29.18
C GLU A 493 -26.64 24.57 -30.14
N ASN A 494 -26.26 23.35 -29.72
CA ASN A 494 -25.33 22.50 -30.45
C ASN A 494 -25.96 21.17 -30.89
N LYS A 495 -26.48 21.12 -32.13
CA LYS A 495 -27.12 19.93 -32.72
C LYS A 495 -26.26 18.67 -32.67
N LYS A 496 -24.95 18.79 -32.89
CA LYS A 496 -24.02 17.63 -32.88
C LYS A 496 -23.86 17.08 -31.46
N LEU A 497 -23.67 17.95 -30.48
CA LEU A 497 -23.61 17.56 -29.07
C LEU A 497 -24.94 16.92 -28.63
N ASN A 498 -26.08 17.53 -28.99
CA ASN A 498 -27.41 17.02 -28.70
C ASN A 498 -27.62 15.60 -29.24
N SER A 499 -27.22 15.33 -30.49
CA SER A 499 -27.37 14.01 -31.10
C SER A 499 -26.68 12.88 -30.32
N ILE A 500 -25.60 13.19 -29.59
CA ILE A 500 -24.80 12.23 -28.82
C ILE A 500 -25.28 12.13 -27.36
N PHE A 501 -25.64 13.26 -26.75
CA PHE A 501 -25.93 13.32 -25.31
C PHE A 501 -27.42 13.18 -24.95
N LYS A 502 -28.37 13.41 -25.86
CA LYS A 502 -29.82 13.47 -25.55
C LYS A 502 -30.36 12.24 -24.81
N GLU A 503 -29.85 11.04 -25.14
CA GLU A 503 -30.30 9.80 -24.51
C GLU A 503 -29.73 9.64 -23.10
N TYR A 504 -28.52 10.13 -22.88
CA TYR A 504 -27.84 10.05 -21.59
C TYR A 504 -28.23 11.19 -20.63
N LEU A 505 -28.57 12.36 -21.18
CA LEU A 505 -29.02 13.54 -20.45
C LEU A 505 -30.46 13.92 -20.83
N PRO A 506 -31.48 13.11 -20.45
CA PRO A 506 -32.87 13.36 -20.86
C PRO A 506 -33.54 14.51 -20.10
N LYS A 507 -32.98 14.95 -18.97
CA LYS A 507 -33.54 16.02 -18.14
C LYS A 507 -33.02 17.39 -18.55
N ASP A 508 -33.77 18.44 -18.24
CA ASP A 508 -33.32 19.81 -18.48
C ASP A 508 -32.19 20.23 -17.52
N ALA A 509 -31.52 21.33 -17.86
CA ALA A 509 -30.38 21.83 -17.09
C ALA A 509 -30.77 22.27 -15.67
N LYS A 510 -31.98 22.81 -15.47
CA LYS A 510 -32.49 23.22 -14.16
C LYS A 510 -32.65 22.02 -13.22
N THR A 511 -33.25 20.93 -13.70
CA THR A 511 -33.40 19.70 -12.91
C THR A 511 -32.04 19.15 -12.48
N TYR A 512 -31.03 19.20 -13.34
CA TYR A 512 -29.67 18.80 -12.97
C TYR A 512 -29.01 19.75 -11.96
N CYS A 513 -29.30 21.07 -12.03
CA CYS A 513 -28.86 22.02 -11.00
C CYS A 513 -29.48 21.68 -9.65
N ASP A 514 -30.79 21.45 -9.59
CA ASP A 514 -31.50 21.10 -8.36
C ASP A 514 -30.95 19.81 -7.73
N MET A 515 -30.72 18.78 -8.55
CA MET A 515 -30.10 17.53 -8.11
C MET A 515 -28.69 17.77 -7.56
N GLY A 516 -27.85 18.53 -8.27
CA GLY A 516 -26.49 18.86 -7.82
C GLY A 516 -26.49 19.62 -6.50
N ILE A 517 -27.31 20.66 -6.37
CA ILE A 517 -27.45 21.45 -5.14
C ILE A 517 -27.91 20.57 -3.98
N ALA A 518 -28.85 19.65 -4.20
CA ALA A 518 -29.34 18.75 -3.16
C ALA A 518 -28.23 17.85 -2.59
N TYR A 519 -27.33 17.36 -3.43
CA TYR A 519 -26.16 16.59 -2.99
C TYR A 519 -25.10 17.48 -2.34
N LEU A 520 -24.78 18.64 -2.93
CA LEU A 520 -23.75 19.54 -2.38
C LEU A 520 -24.15 20.15 -1.02
N LYS A 521 -25.45 20.31 -0.76
CA LYS A 521 -25.96 20.67 0.57
C LYS A 521 -25.61 19.61 1.63
N LYS A 522 -25.62 18.33 1.27
CA LYS A 522 -25.21 17.24 2.17
C LYS A 522 -23.70 17.26 2.45
N SER A 523 -22.89 17.72 1.50
CA SER A 523 -21.45 17.88 1.66
C SER A 523 -21.01 19.25 2.19
N LEU A 524 -21.96 20.15 2.50
CA LEU A 524 -21.71 21.52 2.96
C LEU A 524 -20.87 22.38 2.00
N ASP A 525 -20.93 22.09 0.70
CA ASP A 525 -20.09 22.76 -0.30
C ASP A 525 -20.75 24.03 -0.85
N ASN A 526 -20.65 25.12 -0.08
CA ASN A 526 -21.25 26.40 -0.43
C ASN A 526 -20.65 27.03 -1.70
N TYR A 527 -19.37 26.76 -1.98
CA TYR A 527 -18.71 27.28 -3.18
C TYR A 527 -19.36 26.69 -4.43
N GLU A 528 -19.47 25.36 -4.50
CA GLU A 528 -20.05 24.67 -5.65
C GLU A 528 -21.56 24.91 -5.78
N ILE A 529 -22.28 25.04 -4.67
CA ILE A 529 -23.69 25.49 -4.68
C ILE A 529 -23.81 26.86 -5.34
N GLY A 530 -22.94 27.81 -4.97
CA GLY A 530 -22.93 29.15 -5.56
C GLY A 530 -22.66 29.13 -7.07
N VAL A 531 -21.81 28.21 -7.54
CA VAL A 531 -21.57 28.02 -8.98
C VAL A 531 -22.81 27.51 -9.71
N LEU A 532 -23.52 26.53 -9.13
CA LEU A 532 -24.77 26.01 -9.70
C LEU A 532 -25.90 27.05 -9.71
N MET A 533 -26.06 27.83 -8.64
CA MET A 533 -27.06 28.91 -8.57
C MET A 533 -26.84 29.94 -9.68
N LYS A 534 -25.59 30.37 -9.90
CA LYS A 534 -25.23 31.28 -11.01
C LYS A 534 -25.46 30.67 -12.39
N LEU A 535 -25.42 29.34 -12.51
CA LEU A 535 -25.76 28.66 -13.76
C LEU A 535 -27.28 28.64 -13.96
N GLU A 536 -28.04 28.37 -12.90
CA GLU A 536 -29.51 28.38 -12.92
C GLU A 536 -30.08 29.74 -13.32
N GLU A 537 -29.52 30.84 -12.80
CA GLU A 537 -29.91 32.21 -13.19
C GLU A 537 -29.76 32.51 -14.69
N LYS A 538 -28.97 31.72 -15.41
CA LYS A 538 -28.68 31.89 -16.85
C LYS A 538 -29.48 30.94 -17.75
N ILE A 539 -30.22 29.99 -17.17
CA ILE A 539 -31.06 29.00 -17.87
C ILE A 539 -32.46 29.57 -18.05
#